data_AF-A0A915LIH2-F1
#
_entry.id   AF-A0A915LIH2-F1
#
_cell.length_a   1.000
_cell.length_b   1.000
_cell.length_c   1.000
_cell.angle_alpha   90.00
_cell.angle_beta   90.00
_cell.angle_gamma   90.00
#
_symmetry.space_group_name_H-M   'P 1'
#
loop_
_entity.id
_entity.type
_entity.pdbx_description
1 polymer ?
#
loop_
_entity_poly.entity_id
_entity_poly.type
_entity_poly.pdbx_seq_one_letter_code
_entity_poly.pdbx_strand_id
1 'polypeptide(L)'
;HKVGHALGNTGNTSLGTDSLIRIIYPKSASKLLQNDLAIVDSPGVDLSPEFDGWIDKHCLDADVFVLVCNSEATLTQAEKNFFIRVSEKLSKPNIFILCNRWDASASESDEIRFQIRGQHESRFKHFLSSELQVCTPQEADKRFFFISALEMLDQRLFDRGELNRNPHLLEGHKQRAYEFRKFEDRFEECISQSAIHTKFDAHSRRAREIVFAMLDNLEATMGAAVREKQRLALDFQLKSKEHEASAKKFKSFERTFTEEQSKMRSEVHMKVSSDFEEEVARLEAIVDHFKHPFVDDPVSIQEYKRELALYVNDVLTEELQNQCTGALITRIWTLENSMLTCIRQIVDESHALELEKIWLYKLPFKFV
;
A
#
# COMPACT_ATOMS: atom_id res chain seq x y z
N HIS A 1 28.77 34.34 33.85
CA HIS A 1 28.24 35.23 34.90
C HIS A 1 27.56 36.53 34.42
N LYS A 2 28.10 37.31 33.45
CA LYS A 2 27.49 38.61 33.08
C LYS A 2 26.18 38.52 32.27
N VAL A 3 25.96 37.46 31.47
CA VAL A 3 24.78 37.31 30.61
C VAL A 3 23.52 36.93 31.39
N GLY A 4 23.59 35.96 32.31
CA GLY A 4 22.46 35.58 33.16
C GLY A 4 21.99 36.71 34.08
N HIS A 5 22.92 37.54 34.56
CA HIS A 5 22.58 38.72 35.36
C HIS A 5 21.98 39.86 34.50
N ALA A 6 22.43 40.01 33.25
CA ALA A 6 21.88 40.99 32.31
C ALA A 6 20.45 40.64 31.85
N LEU A 7 20.13 39.36 31.73
CA LEU A 7 18.80 38.87 31.31
C LEU A 7 17.80 38.74 32.48
N GLY A 8 18.26 38.70 33.73
CA GLY A 8 17.40 38.57 34.92
C GLY A 8 16.76 39.87 35.43
N ASN A 9 17.13 41.03 34.89
CA ASN A 9 16.70 42.35 35.40
C ASN A 9 15.45 42.94 34.70
N THR A 10 14.85 42.25 33.73
CA THR A 10 13.62 42.69 33.06
C THR A 10 12.40 41.92 33.55
N GLY A 11 12.11 42.01 34.85
CA GLY A 11 10.88 41.53 35.48
C GLY A 11 11.02 40.25 36.32
N ASN A 12 11.08 40.43 37.64
CA ASN A 12 10.78 39.49 38.75
C ASN A 12 10.62 37.99 38.45
N THR A 13 11.59 37.35 37.80
CA THR A 13 11.79 35.90 37.87
C THR A 13 13.29 35.64 37.85
N SER A 14 13.86 35.29 39.00
CA SER A 14 15.21 34.73 39.02
C SER A 14 15.23 33.52 38.09
N LEU A 15 16.17 33.47 37.14
CA LEU A 15 16.44 32.26 36.37
C LEU A 15 16.60 31.11 37.37
N GLY A 16 15.69 30.14 37.34
CA GLY A 16 15.74 28.96 38.19
C GLY A 16 17.02 28.15 37.91
N THR A 17 17.40 27.29 38.86
CA THR A 17 18.60 26.43 38.80
C THR A 17 18.65 25.51 37.57
N ASP A 18 17.52 25.32 36.90
CA ASP A 18 17.33 24.45 35.72
C ASP A 18 16.90 25.23 34.45
N SER A 19 17.27 26.51 34.37
CA SER A 19 16.91 27.34 33.21
C SER A 19 17.87 27.12 32.04
N LEU A 20 17.34 26.84 30.84
CA LEU A 20 18.12 26.73 29.62
C LEU A 20 18.07 28.04 28.80
N ILE A 21 19.22 28.65 28.56
CA ILE A 21 19.35 29.81 27.67
C ILE A 21 19.90 29.34 26.32
N ARG A 22 19.15 29.57 25.24
CA ARG A 22 19.56 29.23 23.88
C ARG A 22 20.21 30.43 23.20
N ILE A 23 21.50 30.33 22.90
CA ILE A 23 22.25 31.35 22.17
C ILE A 23 22.30 30.93 20.69
N ILE A 24 21.66 31.72 19.82
CA ILE A 24 21.73 31.52 18.36
C ILE A 24 22.88 32.36 17.84
N TYR A 25 23.91 31.68 17.31
CA TYR A 25 25.12 32.33 16.78
C TYR A 25 25.23 32.10 15.27
N PRO A 26 25.81 33.05 14.48
CA PRO A 26 25.94 32.88 13.04
C PRO A 26 26.71 31.61 12.67
N LYS A 27 26.10 30.75 11.83
CA LYS A 27 26.76 29.52 11.34
C LYS A 27 28.09 29.82 10.64
N SER A 28 28.19 30.94 9.93
CA SER A 28 29.44 31.37 9.27
C SER A 28 30.62 31.57 10.23
N ALA A 29 30.39 31.75 11.53
CA ALA A 29 31.44 32.08 12.48
C ALA A 29 32.25 30.87 13.00
N SER A 30 31.76 29.64 12.77
CA SER A 30 32.45 28.41 13.20
C SER A 30 32.07 27.21 12.32
N LYS A 31 33.07 26.43 11.90
CA LYS A 31 32.89 25.16 11.19
C LYS A 31 31.97 24.19 11.95
N LEU A 32 32.06 24.18 13.29
CA LEU A 32 31.21 23.34 14.14
C LEU A 32 29.72 23.66 13.97
N LEU A 33 29.37 24.95 13.94
CA LEU A 33 27.98 25.40 13.79
C LEU A 33 27.45 25.21 12.37
N GLN A 34 28.33 25.18 11.35
CA GLN A 34 27.94 24.85 9.97
C GLN A 34 27.53 23.38 9.85
N ASN A 35 28.15 22.51 10.64
CA ASN A 35 27.89 21.08 10.67
C ASN A 35 26.79 20.69 11.67
N ASP A 36 25.85 21.61 11.94
CA ASP A 36 24.70 21.43 12.83
C ASP A 36 25.04 20.94 14.25
N LEU A 37 26.23 21.28 14.75
CA LEU A 37 26.60 21.00 16.13
C LEU A 37 25.94 22.01 17.09
N ALA A 38 25.24 21.50 18.10
CA ALA A 38 24.84 22.26 19.27
C ALA A 38 25.84 22.04 20.41
N ILE A 39 26.29 23.13 21.04
CA ILE A 39 27.18 23.09 22.21
C ILE A 39 26.36 23.52 23.42
N VAL A 40 26.42 22.72 24.49
CA VAL A 40 25.73 22.99 25.76
C VAL A 40 26.79 23.22 26.83
N ASP A 41 26.70 24.37 27.51
CA ASP A 41 27.52 24.69 28.68
C ASP A 41 26.70 24.43 29.95
N SER A 42 27.35 23.91 31.00
CA SER A 42 26.70 23.48 32.25
C SER A 42 27.10 24.34 33.44
N PRO A 43 26.22 24.51 34.46
CA PRO A 43 26.66 24.90 35.78
C PRO A 43 27.78 23.99 36.29
N GLY A 44 28.63 24.50 37.17
CA GLY A 44 29.72 23.72 37.75
C GLY A 44 29.20 22.55 38.59
N VAL A 45 29.74 21.35 38.38
CA VAL A 45 29.30 20.08 38.97
C VAL A 45 29.34 20.07 40.52
N ASP A 46 30.08 20.99 41.14
CA ASP A 46 30.20 21.10 42.60
C ASP A 46 29.10 21.95 43.26
N LEU A 47 28.25 22.63 42.48
CA LEU A 47 27.39 23.69 42.99
C LEU A 47 25.93 23.29 43.27
N SER A 48 25.47 22.09 42.90
CA SER A 48 24.04 21.74 43.06
C SER A 48 23.80 20.23 43.24
N PRO A 49 23.29 19.76 44.39
CA PRO A 49 22.93 18.35 44.57
C PRO A 49 21.76 17.88 43.66
N GLU A 50 21.12 18.79 42.91
CA GLU A 50 19.96 18.55 42.04
C GLU A 50 20.31 18.16 40.58
N PHE A 51 21.58 17.82 40.27
CA PHE A 51 22.02 17.44 38.90
C PHE A 51 21.26 16.27 38.27
N ASP A 52 20.51 15.50 39.05
CA ASP A 52 19.74 14.34 38.56
C ASP A 52 18.69 14.75 37.52
N GLY A 53 18.01 15.90 37.71
CA GLY A 53 17.01 16.41 36.77
C GLY A 53 17.62 16.95 35.48
N TRP A 54 18.88 17.41 35.54
CA TRP A 54 19.59 18.01 34.40
C TRP A 54 19.91 16.98 33.32
N ILE A 55 20.40 15.81 33.74
CA ILE A 55 20.74 14.71 32.82
C ILE A 55 19.48 14.29 32.05
N ASP A 56 18.36 14.12 32.74
CA ASP A 56 17.10 13.66 32.15
C ASP A 56 16.47 14.70 31.22
N LYS A 57 16.64 15.99 31.51
CA LYS A 57 16.02 17.06 30.71
C LYS A 57 16.86 17.54 29.54
N HIS A 58 18.18 17.49 29.66
CA HIS A 58 19.07 18.22 28.75
C HIS A 58 20.24 17.40 28.18
N CYS A 59 20.45 16.16 28.64
CA CYS A 59 21.62 15.38 28.23
C CYS A 59 21.31 14.00 27.64
N LEU A 60 20.04 13.55 27.61
CA LEU A 60 19.69 12.23 27.06
C LEU A 60 19.97 12.09 25.56
N ASP A 61 19.93 13.19 24.82
CA ASP A 61 20.20 13.26 23.38
C ASP A 61 21.63 13.74 23.05
N ALA A 62 22.49 13.88 24.07
CA ALA A 62 23.87 14.29 23.86
C ALA A 62 24.70 13.13 23.25
N ASP A 63 25.28 13.38 22.08
CA ASP A 63 26.11 12.39 21.37
C ASP A 63 27.51 12.24 22.01
N VAL A 64 28.03 13.32 22.62
CA VAL A 64 29.36 13.40 23.24
C VAL A 64 29.32 14.27 24.49
N PHE A 65 30.00 13.83 25.55
CA PHE A 65 30.21 14.58 26.78
C PHE A 65 31.69 14.96 26.93
N VAL A 66 31.96 16.17 27.43
CA VAL A 66 33.32 16.67 27.64
C VAL A 66 33.46 17.11 29.10
N LEU A 67 34.31 16.42 29.85
CA LEU A 67 34.70 16.80 31.21
C LEU A 67 35.91 17.74 31.14
N VAL A 68 35.71 19.01 31.51
CA VAL A 68 36.80 19.98 31.58
C VAL A 68 37.29 20.04 33.03
N CYS A 69 38.45 19.46 33.31
CA CYS A 69 39.05 19.47 34.64
C CYS A 69 40.23 20.46 34.72
N ASN A 70 40.49 20.99 35.91
CA ASN A 70 41.64 21.85 36.16
C ASN A 70 42.90 21.00 36.32
N SER A 71 43.95 21.25 35.54
CA SER A 71 45.20 20.51 35.63
C SER A 71 46.00 20.74 36.91
N GLU A 72 45.77 21.86 37.60
CA GLU A 72 46.39 22.11 38.90
C GLU A 72 45.72 21.31 40.03
N ALA A 73 44.58 20.67 39.75
CA ALA A 73 43.79 19.91 40.70
C ALA A 73 43.57 18.47 40.23
N THR A 74 43.19 17.60 41.16
CA THR A 74 42.79 16.23 40.83
C THR A 74 41.29 16.17 40.55
N LEU A 75 40.86 15.23 39.71
CA LEU A 75 39.44 14.89 39.52
C LEU A 75 38.72 14.78 40.86
N THR A 76 37.68 15.58 41.03
CA THR A 76 36.87 15.60 42.24
C THR A 76 35.88 14.43 42.24
N GLN A 77 35.42 14.03 43.42
CA GLN A 77 34.42 12.97 43.52
C GLN A 77 33.07 13.39 42.92
N ALA A 78 32.73 14.68 42.96
CA ALA A 78 31.50 15.20 42.38
C ALA A 78 31.50 15.09 40.85
N GLU A 79 32.59 15.48 40.19
CA GLU A 79 32.80 15.27 38.74
C GLU A 79 32.68 13.79 38.39
N LYS A 80 33.36 12.91 39.13
CA LYS A 80 33.28 11.46 38.91
C LYS A 80 31.85 10.95 39.03
N ASN A 81 31.15 11.28 40.11
CA ASN A 81 29.77 10.83 40.37
C ASN A 81 28.78 11.30 39.31
N PHE A 82 28.99 12.49 38.73
CA PHE A 82 28.17 12.95 37.60
C PHE A 82 28.32 12.00 36.40
N PHE A 83 29.54 11.70 35.98
CA PHE A 83 29.78 10.85 34.81
C PHE A 83 29.47 9.37 35.06
N ILE A 84 29.58 8.87 36.30
CA ILE A 84 29.09 7.54 36.68
C ILE A 84 27.58 7.46 36.41
N ARG A 85 26.80 8.43 36.86
CA ARG A 85 25.35 8.48 36.58
C ARG A 85 25.03 8.58 35.09
N VAL A 86 25.81 9.36 34.33
CA VAL A 86 25.67 9.40 32.87
C VAL A 86 25.89 8.02 32.25
N SER A 87 26.91 7.27 32.71
CA SER A 87 27.20 5.91 32.22
C SER A 87 26.18 4.85 32.68
N GLU A 88 25.45 5.09 33.77
CA GLU A 88 24.33 4.23 34.21
C GLU A 88 23.08 4.46 33.36
N LYS A 89 22.83 5.71 32.94
CA LYS A 89 21.65 6.07 32.12
C LYS A 89 21.84 5.86 30.63
N LEU A 90 23.04 6.09 30.12
CA LEU A 90 23.37 5.96 28.69
C LEU A 90 24.31 4.76 28.49
N SER A 91 24.01 3.92 27.49
CA SER A 91 24.89 2.80 27.16
C SER A 91 26.14 3.29 26.43
N LYS A 92 27.31 3.14 27.06
CA LYS A 92 28.64 3.52 26.52
C LYS A 92 28.69 4.96 25.95
N PRO A 93 28.42 5.99 26.77
CA PRO A 93 28.50 7.38 26.34
C PRO A 93 29.91 7.74 25.86
N ASN A 94 30.01 8.57 24.83
CA ASN A 94 31.29 9.11 24.37
C ASN A 94 31.75 10.21 25.33
N ILE A 95 32.76 9.93 26.15
CA ILE A 95 33.27 10.88 27.14
C ILE A 95 34.70 11.28 26.80
N PHE A 96 34.96 12.59 26.71
CA PHE A 96 36.30 13.17 26.62
C PHE A 96 36.67 13.89 27.91
N ILE A 97 37.97 13.93 28.24
CA ILE A 97 38.51 14.68 29.38
C ILE A 97 39.51 15.71 28.89
N LEU A 98 39.23 16.98 29.13
CA LEU A 98 40.15 18.08 28.85
C LEU A 98 40.78 18.54 30.16
N CYS A 99 42.05 18.19 30.34
CA CYS A 99 42.89 18.69 31.43
C CYS A 99 43.34 20.10 31.05
N ASN A 100 42.52 21.09 31.41
CA ASN A 100 42.68 22.48 31.03
C ASN A 100 43.56 23.24 32.04
N ARG A 101 44.07 24.41 31.61
CA ARG A 101 45.06 25.23 32.34
C ARG A 101 46.45 24.59 32.41
N TRP A 102 46.77 23.73 31.44
CA TRP A 102 48.08 23.07 31.38
C TRP A 102 49.24 24.06 31.16
N ASP A 103 48.95 25.29 30.73
CA ASP A 103 49.90 26.40 30.69
C ASP A 103 50.48 26.77 32.07
N ALA A 104 49.77 26.51 33.17
CA ALA A 104 50.30 26.72 34.53
C ALA A 104 51.54 25.85 34.82
N SER A 105 51.67 24.70 34.15
CA SER A 105 52.85 23.83 34.27
C SER A 105 54.08 24.38 33.52
N ALA A 106 53.94 25.46 32.74
CA ALA A 106 55.03 25.97 31.91
C ALA A 106 56.25 26.44 32.73
N SER A 107 56.05 26.86 33.98
CA SER A 107 57.11 27.27 34.91
C SER A 107 57.83 26.10 35.61
N GLU A 108 57.29 24.89 35.53
CA GLU A 108 57.85 23.70 36.16
C GLU A 108 58.94 23.06 35.27
N SER A 109 59.86 22.30 35.87
CA SER A 109 60.87 21.55 35.12
C SER A 109 60.24 20.42 34.28
N ASP A 110 60.92 20.01 33.20
CA ASP A 110 60.44 18.93 32.32
C ASP A 110 60.19 17.61 33.05
N GLU A 111 61.03 17.29 34.02
CA GLU A 111 60.91 16.08 34.84
C GLU A 111 59.63 16.09 35.68
N ILE A 112 59.33 17.22 36.32
CA ILE A 112 58.12 17.41 37.14
C ILE A 112 56.89 17.37 36.23
N ARG A 113 56.91 18.08 35.09
CA ARG A 113 55.83 18.05 34.10
C ARG A 113 55.52 16.63 33.62
N PHE A 114 56.56 15.85 33.32
CA PHE A 114 56.40 14.47 32.87
C PHE A 114 55.76 13.59 33.96
N GLN A 115 56.20 13.72 35.21
CA GLN A 115 55.62 12.98 36.34
C GLN A 115 54.15 13.35 36.59
N ILE A 116 53.83 14.64 36.63
CA ILE A 116 52.45 15.13 36.82
C ILE A 116 51.55 14.62 35.69
N ARG A 117 51.99 14.77 34.43
CA ARG A 117 51.26 14.26 33.26
C ARG A 117 51.00 12.76 33.39
N GLY A 118 52.02 11.96 33.71
CA GLY A 118 51.87 10.51 33.87
C GLY A 118 50.88 10.10 34.97
N GLN A 119 50.81 10.87 36.07
CA GLN A 119 49.82 10.65 37.12
C GLN A 119 48.39 10.94 36.63
N HIS A 120 48.18 12.04 35.92
CA HIS A 120 46.87 12.37 35.33
C HIS A 120 46.45 11.34 34.28
N GLU A 121 47.35 10.96 33.36
CA GLU A 121 47.08 9.95 32.34
C GLU A 121 46.65 8.63 32.97
N SER A 122 47.36 8.15 33.99
CA SER A 122 47.03 6.91 34.69
C SER A 122 45.64 6.99 35.34
N ARG A 123 45.31 8.13 35.96
CA ARG A 123 44.00 8.36 36.59
C ARG A 123 42.87 8.44 35.56
N PHE A 124 43.07 9.15 34.45
CA PHE A 124 42.07 9.28 33.39
C PHE A 124 41.81 7.94 32.69
N LYS A 125 42.87 7.15 32.41
CA LYS A 125 42.74 5.79 31.89
C LYS A 125 41.93 4.90 32.83
N HIS A 126 42.25 4.91 34.13
CA HIS A 126 41.53 4.13 35.13
C HIS A 126 40.06 4.57 35.23
N PHE A 127 39.81 5.87 35.28
CA PHE A 127 38.46 6.41 35.36
C PHE A 127 37.60 6.01 34.15
N LEU A 128 38.08 6.21 32.92
CA LEU A 128 37.32 5.90 31.71
C LEU A 128 37.12 4.39 31.49
N SER A 129 38.15 3.57 31.73
CA SER A 129 38.13 2.16 31.37
C SER A 129 37.69 1.22 32.50
N SER A 130 38.01 1.56 33.77
CA SER A 130 37.74 0.70 34.93
C SER A 130 36.54 1.18 35.73
N GLU A 131 36.47 2.48 36.05
CA GLU A 131 35.36 3.05 36.83
C GLU A 131 34.09 3.19 35.98
N LEU A 132 34.16 3.88 34.83
CA LEU A 132 33.01 4.10 33.94
C LEU A 132 32.75 2.95 32.97
N GLN A 133 33.78 2.17 32.64
CA GLN A 133 33.72 1.05 31.68
C GLN A 133 33.15 1.42 30.30
N VAL A 134 33.37 2.68 29.87
CA VAL A 134 32.84 3.19 28.60
C VAL A 134 33.75 2.92 27.41
N CYS A 135 35.02 2.61 27.65
CA CYS A 135 35.98 2.28 26.60
C CYS A 135 37.08 1.33 27.11
N THR A 136 37.82 0.73 26.17
CA THR A 136 39.01 -0.06 26.52
C THR A 136 40.17 0.85 26.99
N PRO A 137 41.17 0.33 27.72
CA PRO A 137 42.35 1.11 28.10
C PRO A 137 43.11 1.72 26.92
N GLN A 138 43.13 1.03 25.77
CA GLN A 138 43.80 1.52 24.55
C GLN A 138 43.02 2.67 23.89
N GLU A 139 41.68 2.63 23.96
CA GLU A 139 40.83 3.70 23.47
C GLU A 139 40.84 4.92 24.39
N ALA A 140 40.99 4.72 25.71
CA ALA A 140 41.06 5.80 26.69
C ALA A 140 42.18 6.81 26.35
N ASP A 141 43.32 6.33 25.81
CA ASP A 141 44.46 7.16 25.38
C ASP A 141 44.13 8.18 24.29
N LYS A 142 43.00 8.02 23.62
CA LYS A 142 42.51 8.93 22.59
C LYS A 142 41.40 9.87 23.10
N ARG A 143 41.04 9.78 24.38
CA ARG A 143 39.90 10.49 24.96
C ARG A 143 40.26 11.53 26.01
N PHE A 144 41.53 11.65 26.40
CA PHE A 144 41.97 12.74 27.28
C PHE A 144 43.10 13.56 26.67
N PHE A 145 43.14 14.86 27.00
CA PHE A 145 44.06 15.82 26.39
C PHE A 145 44.50 16.87 27.41
N PHE A 146 45.76 17.28 27.36
CA PHE A 146 46.34 18.35 28.17
C PHE A 146 46.41 19.63 27.35
N ILE A 147 45.60 20.62 27.72
CA ILE A 147 45.37 21.80 26.90
C ILE A 147 45.43 23.11 27.70
N SER A 148 45.60 24.21 26.98
CA SER A 148 45.24 25.55 27.47
C SER A 148 44.19 26.14 26.54
N ALA A 149 42.94 26.15 26.99
CA ALA A 149 41.84 26.74 26.23
C ALA A 149 42.02 28.25 26.06
N LEU A 150 42.63 28.92 27.06
CA LEU A 150 42.90 30.36 27.00
C LEU A 150 43.93 30.69 25.92
N GLU A 151 45.07 30.00 25.88
CA GLU A 151 46.09 30.22 24.84
C GLU A 151 45.53 29.93 23.44
N MET A 152 44.75 28.85 23.28
CA MET A 152 44.13 28.53 21.99
C MET A 152 43.11 29.60 21.56
N LEU A 153 42.29 30.11 22.49
CA LEU A 153 41.34 31.17 22.20
C LEU A 153 42.05 32.47 21.82
N ASP A 154 43.02 32.93 22.63
CA ASP A 154 43.78 34.15 22.38
C ASP A 154 44.52 34.06 21.02
N GLN A 155 45.13 32.92 20.71
CA GLN A 155 45.77 32.68 19.42
C GLN A 155 44.76 32.79 18.26
N ARG A 156 43.59 32.14 18.35
CA ARG A 156 42.57 32.19 17.29
C ARG A 156 41.99 33.58 17.08
N LEU A 157 41.76 34.33 18.16
CA LEU A 157 41.26 35.71 18.08
C LEU A 157 42.32 36.64 17.47
N PHE A 158 43.59 36.43 17.82
CA PHE A 158 44.70 37.15 17.20
C PHE A 158 44.82 36.86 15.71
N ASP A 159 44.77 35.58 15.30
CA ASP A 159 44.83 35.17 13.89
C ASP A 159 43.66 35.72 13.05
N ARG A 160 42.52 36.01 13.68
CA ARG A 160 41.34 36.65 13.07
C ARG A 160 41.39 38.18 13.06
N GLY A 161 42.37 38.79 13.73
CA GLY A 161 42.45 40.25 13.90
C GLY A 161 41.44 40.82 14.90
N GLU A 162 40.84 39.99 15.75
CA GLU A 162 39.85 40.40 16.77
C GLU A 162 40.52 40.76 18.11
N LEU A 163 41.79 40.38 18.30
CA LEU A 163 42.56 40.67 19.50
C LEU A 163 43.53 41.83 19.27
N ASN A 164 43.29 42.96 19.94
CA ASN A 164 44.12 44.17 19.85
C ASN A 164 45.43 44.11 20.68
N ARG A 165 45.79 42.93 21.20
CA ARG A 165 47.00 42.70 22.01
C ARG A 165 47.70 41.43 21.52
N ASN A 166 48.99 41.33 21.82
CA ASN A 166 49.70 40.08 21.60
C ASN A 166 49.09 38.97 22.49
N PRO A 167 48.90 37.76 21.96
CA PRO A 167 48.38 36.64 22.72
C PRO A 167 49.37 36.27 23.82
N HIS A 168 48.86 35.95 25.01
CA HIS A 168 49.69 35.52 26.13
C HIS A 168 50.07 34.05 25.97
N LEU A 169 51.19 33.79 25.29
CA LEU A 169 51.67 32.44 24.96
C LEU A 169 52.92 32.10 25.76
N LEU A 170 52.84 31.05 26.58
CA LEU A 170 53.98 30.58 27.38
C LEU A 170 54.85 29.59 26.61
N GLU A 171 55.99 29.22 27.21
CA GLU A 171 56.82 28.13 26.68
C GLU A 171 55.99 26.85 26.52
N GLY A 172 56.21 26.13 25.42
CA GLY A 172 55.45 24.93 25.07
C GLY A 172 54.04 25.17 24.50
N HIS A 173 53.61 26.43 24.27
CA HIS A 173 52.26 26.72 23.74
C HIS A 173 51.97 26.00 22.42
N LYS A 174 52.96 25.81 21.55
CA LYS A 174 52.79 25.08 20.27
C LYS A 174 52.36 23.64 20.49
N GLN A 175 52.89 22.97 21.52
CA GLN A 175 52.53 21.60 21.87
C GLN A 175 51.11 21.55 22.43
N ARG A 176 50.73 22.49 23.30
CA ARG A 176 49.37 22.59 23.85
C ARG A 176 48.34 22.91 22.75
N ALA A 177 48.69 23.78 21.81
CA ALA A 177 47.86 24.07 20.64
C ALA A 177 47.69 22.86 19.72
N TYR A 178 48.77 22.09 19.50
CA TYR A 178 48.70 20.82 18.77
C TYR A 178 47.80 19.80 19.48
N GLU A 179 47.93 19.67 20.80
CA GLU A 179 47.13 18.75 21.60
C GLU A 179 45.63 19.13 21.58
N PHE A 180 45.30 20.42 21.58
CA PHE A 180 43.92 20.91 21.41
C PHE A 180 43.37 20.60 20.01
N ARG A 181 44.15 20.81 18.94
CA ARG A 181 43.71 20.43 17.58
C ARG A 181 43.49 18.93 17.45
N LYS A 182 44.36 18.13 18.07
CA LYS A 182 44.20 16.68 18.13
C LYS A 182 42.91 16.28 18.85
N PHE A 183 42.53 16.99 19.90
CA PHE A 183 41.21 16.83 20.52
C PHE A 183 40.08 17.14 19.53
N GLU A 184 40.12 18.29 18.86
CA GLU A 184 39.07 18.68 17.90
C GLU A 184 38.90 17.66 16.77
N ASP A 185 40.01 17.17 16.21
CA ASP A 185 39.98 16.14 15.17
C ASP A 185 39.30 14.85 15.67
N ARG A 186 39.62 14.42 16.90
CA ARG A 186 39.03 13.22 17.51
C ARG A 186 37.58 13.42 17.93
N PHE A 187 37.24 14.62 18.36
CA PHE A 187 35.88 15.01 18.67
C PHE A 187 35.02 15.00 17.40
N GLU A 188 35.49 15.59 16.30
CA GLU A 188 34.79 15.63 15.00
C GLU A 188 34.57 14.20 14.44
N GLU A 189 35.59 13.35 14.50
CA GLU A 189 35.49 11.94 14.10
C GLU A 189 34.43 11.19 14.94
N CYS A 190 34.49 11.34 16.27
CA CYS A 190 33.61 10.66 17.21
C CYS A 190 32.14 11.08 17.03
N ILE A 191 31.87 12.39 16.96
CA ILE A 191 30.49 12.87 16.88
C ILE A 191 29.86 12.56 15.52
N SER A 192 30.65 12.60 14.44
CA SER A 192 30.16 12.27 13.10
C SER A 192 29.73 10.81 12.99
N GLN A 193 30.51 9.87 13.54
CA GLN A 193 30.17 8.45 13.54
C GLN A 193 29.01 8.14 14.49
N SER A 194 29.06 8.68 15.72
CA SER A 194 28.05 8.39 16.73
C SER A 194 26.68 8.93 16.35
N ALA A 195 26.60 10.18 15.87
CA ALA A 195 25.33 10.81 15.52
C ALA A 195 24.61 10.10 14.36
N ILE A 196 25.36 9.49 13.42
CA ILE A 196 24.74 8.73 12.34
C ILE A 196 24.02 7.50 12.90
N HIS A 197 24.69 6.74 13.75
CA HIS A 197 24.13 5.52 14.34
C HIS A 197 22.97 5.82 15.29
N THR A 198 23.13 6.78 16.22
CA THR A 198 22.11 7.07 17.23
C THR A 198 20.85 7.69 16.64
N LYS A 199 20.97 8.54 15.61
CA LYS A 199 19.82 9.27 15.04
C LYS A 199 19.17 8.56 13.86
N PHE A 200 19.90 7.81 13.02
CA PHE A 200 19.33 7.25 11.78
C PHE A 200 19.11 5.74 11.79
N ASP A 201 19.71 4.96 12.69
CA ASP A 201 19.58 3.49 12.63
C ASP A 201 18.14 3.02 12.85
N ALA A 202 17.42 3.62 13.81
CA ALA A 202 16.03 3.29 14.08
C ALA A 202 15.11 3.62 12.89
N HIS A 203 15.31 4.79 12.27
CA HIS A 203 14.57 5.19 11.07
C HIS A 203 14.90 4.27 9.88
N SER A 204 16.17 3.89 9.71
CA SER A 204 16.60 2.97 8.65
C SER A 204 16.02 1.57 8.81
N ARG A 205 15.92 1.06 10.05
CA ARG A 205 15.26 -0.22 10.35
C ARG A 205 13.77 -0.15 10.01
N ARG A 206 13.07 0.87 10.52
CA ARG A 206 11.65 1.08 10.25
C ARG A 206 11.37 1.26 8.75
N ALA A 207 12.22 1.96 8.02
CA ALA A 207 12.08 2.11 6.57
C ALA A 207 12.16 0.75 5.86
N ARG A 208 13.11 -0.13 6.26
CA ARG A 208 13.20 -1.49 5.74
C ARG A 208 11.94 -2.30 6.05
N GLU A 209 11.45 -2.25 7.28
CA GLU A 209 10.20 -2.93 7.68
C GLU A 209 9.01 -2.50 6.81
N ILE A 210 8.87 -1.20 6.55
CA ILE A 210 7.81 -0.66 5.69
C ILE A 210 7.96 -1.19 4.25
N VAL A 211 9.17 -1.18 3.70
CA VAL A 211 9.42 -1.68 2.34
C VAL A 211 9.10 -3.17 2.23
N PHE A 212 9.49 -3.99 3.21
CA PHE A 212 9.15 -5.41 3.23
C PHE A 212 7.64 -5.63 3.30
N ALA A 213 6.93 -4.92 4.18
CA ALA A 213 5.47 -5.02 4.26
C ALA A 213 4.78 -4.60 2.94
N MET A 214 5.32 -3.60 2.23
CA MET A 214 4.81 -3.21 0.91
C MET A 214 5.04 -4.31 -0.14
N LEU A 215 6.21 -4.97 -0.12
CA LEU A 215 6.51 -6.09 -1.01
C LEU A 215 5.57 -7.27 -0.75
N ASP A 216 5.34 -7.63 0.52
CA ASP A 216 4.42 -8.71 0.89
C ASP A 216 2.99 -8.42 0.38
N ASN A 217 2.52 -7.17 0.51
CA ASN A 217 1.21 -6.75 -0.01
C ASN A 217 1.13 -6.87 -1.53
N LEU A 218 2.19 -6.48 -2.26
CA LEU A 218 2.25 -6.62 -3.71
C LEU A 218 2.22 -8.09 -4.12
N GLU A 219 2.98 -8.96 -3.46
CA GLU A 219 3.03 -10.39 -3.75
C GLU A 219 1.68 -11.05 -3.50
N ALA A 220 1.03 -10.74 -2.37
CA ALA A 220 -0.31 -11.24 -2.06
C ALA A 220 -1.35 -10.81 -3.10
N THR A 221 -1.33 -9.53 -3.50
CA THR A 221 -2.25 -8.97 -4.49
C THR A 221 -2.03 -9.60 -5.87
N MET A 222 -0.78 -9.71 -6.31
CA MET A 222 -0.43 -10.34 -7.58
C MET A 222 -0.82 -11.82 -7.58
N GLY A 223 -0.57 -12.54 -6.49
CA GLY A 223 -0.99 -13.92 -6.32
C GLY A 223 -2.52 -14.09 -6.40
N ALA A 224 -3.28 -13.20 -5.78
CA ALA A 224 -4.75 -13.19 -5.87
C ALA A 224 -5.23 -12.92 -7.30
N ALA A 225 -4.64 -11.92 -7.98
CA ALA A 225 -4.99 -11.57 -9.35
C ALA A 225 -4.71 -12.72 -10.34
N VAL A 226 -3.59 -13.43 -10.18
CA VAL A 226 -3.26 -14.60 -11.00
C VAL A 226 -4.25 -15.73 -10.79
N ARG A 227 -4.61 -16.05 -9.54
CA ARG A 227 -5.62 -17.07 -9.23
C ARG A 227 -6.97 -16.73 -9.86
N GLU A 228 -7.39 -15.48 -9.76
CA GLU A 228 -8.68 -15.06 -10.30
C GLU A 228 -8.71 -15.06 -11.83
N LYS A 229 -7.61 -14.66 -12.47
CA LYS A 229 -7.44 -14.81 -13.92
C LYS A 229 -7.56 -16.28 -14.36
N GLN A 230 -6.93 -17.20 -13.63
CA GLN A 230 -7.01 -18.64 -13.92
C GLN A 230 -8.44 -19.17 -13.76
N ARG A 231 -9.15 -18.75 -12.70
CA ARG A 231 -10.55 -19.12 -12.45
C ARG A 231 -11.46 -18.65 -13.59
N LEU A 232 -11.35 -17.38 -13.98
CA LEU A 232 -12.15 -16.81 -15.07
C LEU A 232 -11.85 -17.47 -16.42
N ALA A 233 -10.58 -17.80 -16.70
CA ALA A 233 -10.21 -18.52 -17.92
C ALA A 233 -10.85 -19.92 -17.97
N LEU A 234 -10.89 -20.62 -16.84
CA LEU A 234 -11.55 -21.93 -16.75
C LEU A 234 -13.07 -21.82 -16.92
N ASP A 235 -13.72 -20.86 -16.24
CA ASP A 235 -15.17 -20.62 -16.36
C ASP A 235 -15.55 -20.29 -17.82
N PHE A 236 -14.78 -19.43 -18.47
CA PHE A 236 -14.96 -19.10 -19.88
C PHE A 236 -14.83 -20.34 -20.77
N GLN A 237 -13.83 -21.19 -20.53
CA GLN A 237 -13.63 -22.41 -21.31
C GLN A 237 -14.81 -23.39 -21.16
N LEU A 238 -15.33 -23.55 -19.93
CA LEU A 238 -16.49 -24.42 -19.66
C LEU A 238 -17.75 -23.89 -20.36
N LYS A 239 -18.07 -22.61 -20.15
CA LYS A 239 -19.24 -21.97 -20.80
C LYS A 239 -19.14 -21.96 -22.31
N SER A 240 -17.94 -21.77 -22.86
CA SER A 240 -17.73 -21.84 -24.31
C SER A 240 -18.03 -23.24 -24.86
N LYS A 241 -17.66 -24.31 -24.13
CA LYS A 241 -17.99 -25.70 -24.52
C LYS A 241 -19.49 -25.97 -24.43
N GLU A 242 -20.14 -25.51 -23.36
CA GLU A 242 -21.60 -25.63 -23.20
C GLU A 242 -22.33 -24.91 -24.33
N HIS A 243 -21.92 -23.67 -24.65
CA HIS A 243 -22.48 -22.91 -25.76
C HIS A 243 -22.30 -23.63 -27.11
N GLU A 244 -21.11 -24.17 -27.38
CA GLU A 244 -20.86 -24.93 -28.60
C GLU A 244 -21.74 -26.19 -28.70
N ALA A 245 -21.94 -26.90 -27.58
CA ALA A 245 -22.82 -28.06 -27.52
C ALA A 245 -24.29 -27.68 -27.80
N SER A 246 -24.79 -26.61 -27.16
CA SER A 246 -26.15 -26.11 -27.40
C SER A 246 -26.34 -25.61 -28.83
N ALA A 247 -25.34 -24.93 -29.40
CA ALA A 247 -25.36 -24.50 -30.80
C ALA A 247 -25.44 -25.68 -31.78
N LYS A 248 -24.72 -26.79 -31.51
CA LYS A 248 -24.82 -28.03 -32.29
C LYS A 248 -26.21 -28.66 -32.20
N LYS A 249 -26.79 -28.74 -31.00
CA LYS A 249 -28.15 -29.27 -30.81
C LYS A 249 -29.19 -28.41 -31.53
N PHE A 250 -29.06 -27.08 -31.46
CA PHE A 250 -29.97 -26.15 -32.15
C PHE A 250 -29.92 -26.30 -33.67
N LYS A 251 -28.71 -26.39 -34.26
CA LYS A 251 -28.55 -26.67 -35.70
C LYS A 251 -29.19 -27.99 -36.11
N SER A 252 -29.07 -29.02 -35.28
CA SER A 252 -29.74 -30.31 -35.54
C SER A 252 -31.26 -30.16 -35.52
N PHE A 253 -31.81 -29.44 -34.55
CA PHE A 253 -33.25 -29.18 -34.47
C PHE A 253 -33.76 -28.36 -35.67
N GLU A 254 -33.07 -27.31 -36.06
CA GLU A 254 -33.43 -26.47 -37.21
C GLU A 254 -33.53 -27.31 -38.50
N ARG A 255 -32.58 -28.22 -38.71
CA ARG A 255 -32.60 -29.16 -39.83
C ARG A 255 -33.81 -30.08 -39.75
N THR A 256 -34.02 -30.77 -38.63
CA THR A 256 -35.16 -31.70 -38.46
C THR A 256 -36.49 -30.99 -38.63
N PHE A 257 -36.62 -29.76 -38.11
CA PHE A 257 -37.84 -28.97 -38.24
C PHE A 257 -38.12 -28.59 -39.70
N THR A 258 -37.09 -28.20 -40.45
CA THR A 258 -37.22 -27.90 -41.88
C THR A 258 -37.68 -29.12 -42.68
N GLU A 259 -37.14 -30.30 -42.36
CA GLU A 259 -37.53 -31.58 -42.96
C GLU A 259 -39.01 -31.92 -42.64
N GLU A 260 -39.43 -31.84 -41.38
CA GLU A 260 -40.83 -32.08 -40.99
C GLU A 260 -41.80 -31.05 -41.57
N GLN A 261 -41.40 -29.78 -41.67
CA GLN A 261 -42.21 -28.75 -42.32
C GLN A 261 -42.44 -29.07 -43.81
N SER A 262 -41.38 -29.50 -44.52
CA SER A 262 -41.51 -29.93 -45.92
C SER A 262 -42.42 -31.15 -46.05
N LYS A 263 -42.29 -32.12 -45.14
CA LYS A 263 -43.13 -33.32 -45.12
C LYS A 263 -44.60 -32.99 -44.87
N MET A 264 -44.89 -32.15 -43.87
CA MET A 264 -46.24 -31.69 -43.57
C MET A 264 -46.86 -30.95 -44.75
N ARG A 265 -46.09 -30.12 -45.46
CA ARG A 265 -46.56 -29.45 -46.68
C ARG A 265 -47.02 -30.46 -47.74
N SER A 266 -46.23 -31.51 -47.97
CA SER A 266 -46.59 -32.58 -48.90
C SER A 266 -47.79 -33.39 -48.41
N GLU A 267 -47.87 -33.72 -47.12
CA GLU A 267 -49.00 -34.41 -46.50
C GLU A 267 -50.31 -33.63 -46.67
N VAL A 268 -50.28 -32.32 -46.40
CA VAL A 268 -51.42 -31.40 -46.61
C VAL A 268 -51.84 -31.41 -48.08
N HIS A 269 -50.89 -31.28 -49.01
CA HIS A 269 -51.19 -31.26 -50.43
C HIS A 269 -51.84 -32.55 -50.91
N MET A 270 -51.30 -33.71 -50.51
CA MET A 270 -51.87 -35.01 -50.86
C MET A 270 -53.26 -35.22 -50.24
N LYS A 271 -53.45 -34.87 -48.97
CA LYS A 271 -54.73 -35.05 -48.26
C LYS A 271 -55.83 -34.19 -48.88
N VAL A 272 -55.56 -32.90 -49.12
CA VAL A 272 -56.54 -32.00 -49.76
C VAL A 272 -56.87 -32.48 -51.17
N SER A 273 -55.90 -32.96 -51.94
CA SER A 273 -56.15 -33.46 -53.30
C SER A 273 -57.00 -34.73 -53.27
N SER A 274 -56.70 -35.68 -52.36
CA SER A 274 -57.47 -36.92 -52.19
C SER A 274 -58.91 -36.66 -51.74
N ASP A 275 -59.11 -35.75 -50.78
CA ASP A 275 -60.44 -35.43 -50.26
C ASP A 275 -61.26 -34.69 -51.33
N PHE A 276 -60.60 -33.81 -52.10
CA PHE A 276 -61.23 -33.16 -53.24
C PHE A 276 -61.68 -34.14 -54.32
N GLU A 277 -60.86 -35.13 -54.67
CA GLU A 277 -61.24 -36.18 -55.63
C GLU A 277 -62.44 -37.01 -55.13
N GLU A 278 -62.47 -37.33 -53.83
CA GLU A 278 -63.58 -38.08 -53.23
C GLU A 278 -64.89 -37.29 -53.25
N GLU A 279 -64.85 -35.99 -52.94
CA GLU A 279 -66.03 -35.12 -52.98
C GLU A 279 -66.51 -34.84 -54.41
N VAL A 280 -65.59 -34.69 -55.38
CA VAL A 280 -65.95 -34.60 -56.80
C VAL A 280 -66.68 -35.86 -57.27
N ALA A 281 -66.27 -37.04 -56.80
CA ALA A 281 -66.95 -38.29 -57.12
C ALA A 281 -68.37 -38.39 -56.52
N ARG A 282 -68.68 -37.60 -55.48
CA ARG A 282 -70.00 -37.55 -54.82
C ARG A 282 -70.92 -36.46 -55.35
N LEU A 283 -70.47 -35.65 -56.31
CA LEU A 283 -71.25 -34.55 -56.91
C LEU A 283 -72.65 -34.97 -57.37
N GLU A 284 -72.78 -36.14 -57.99
CA GLU A 284 -74.07 -36.66 -58.45
C GLU A 284 -75.06 -36.81 -57.29
N ALA A 285 -74.62 -37.42 -56.20
CA ALA A 285 -75.43 -37.57 -54.99
C ALA A 285 -75.78 -36.21 -54.36
N ILE A 286 -74.87 -35.23 -54.38
CA ILE A 286 -75.14 -33.87 -53.87
C ILE A 286 -76.24 -33.21 -54.70
N VAL A 287 -76.15 -33.29 -56.03
CA VAL A 287 -77.14 -32.70 -56.95
C VAL A 287 -78.52 -33.34 -56.76
N ASP A 288 -78.60 -34.65 -56.51
CA ASP A 288 -79.87 -35.34 -56.24
C ASP A 288 -80.60 -34.82 -54.98
N HIS A 289 -79.88 -34.22 -54.02
CA HIS A 289 -80.46 -33.65 -52.81
C HIS A 289 -80.91 -32.18 -53.00
N PHE A 290 -80.66 -31.57 -54.16
CA PHE A 290 -81.10 -30.22 -54.47
C PHE A 290 -82.60 -30.17 -54.76
N LYS A 291 -83.39 -29.64 -53.81
CA LYS A 291 -84.87 -29.64 -53.86
C LYS A 291 -85.48 -28.33 -54.37
N HIS A 292 -84.81 -27.63 -55.28
CA HIS A 292 -85.38 -26.42 -55.88
C HIS A 292 -86.39 -26.78 -56.99
N PRO A 293 -87.57 -26.15 -57.06
CA PRO A 293 -88.51 -26.39 -58.15
C PRO A 293 -87.95 -25.89 -59.48
N PHE A 294 -88.11 -26.70 -60.53
CA PHE A 294 -87.69 -26.34 -61.89
C PHE A 294 -88.86 -25.72 -62.66
N VAL A 295 -88.62 -24.57 -63.29
CA VAL A 295 -89.58 -23.88 -64.15
C VAL A 295 -88.91 -23.62 -65.50
N ASP A 296 -89.57 -24.05 -66.57
CA ASP A 296 -89.05 -24.00 -67.94
C ASP A 296 -89.27 -22.62 -68.58
N ASP A 297 -88.61 -21.60 -67.99
CA ASP A 297 -88.52 -20.27 -68.57
C ASP A 297 -87.08 -19.71 -68.46
N PRO A 298 -86.64 -18.85 -69.38
CA PRO A 298 -85.24 -18.43 -69.46
C PRO A 298 -84.69 -17.78 -68.18
N VAL A 299 -85.52 -17.04 -67.44
CA VAL A 299 -85.11 -16.31 -66.23
C VAL A 299 -85.03 -17.29 -65.05
N SER A 300 -86.02 -18.16 -64.89
CA SER A 300 -86.02 -19.18 -63.84
C SER A 300 -84.97 -20.26 -64.06
N ILE A 301 -84.61 -20.59 -65.31
CA ILE A 301 -83.49 -21.50 -65.60
C ILE A 301 -82.15 -20.89 -65.18
N GLN A 302 -81.96 -19.58 -65.43
CA GLN A 302 -80.75 -18.88 -64.99
C GLN A 302 -80.65 -18.83 -63.47
N GLU A 303 -81.76 -18.58 -62.80
CA GLU A 303 -81.85 -18.58 -61.34
C GLU A 303 -81.64 -19.98 -60.75
N TYR A 304 -82.25 -21.02 -61.33
CA TYR A 304 -82.04 -22.41 -60.93
C TYR A 304 -80.57 -22.83 -61.03
N LYS A 305 -79.88 -22.46 -62.11
CA LYS A 305 -78.44 -22.72 -62.27
C LYS A 305 -77.60 -21.98 -61.22
N ARG A 306 -77.97 -20.74 -60.90
CA ARG A 306 -77.30 -19.95 -59.87
C ARG A 306 -77.46 -20.59 -58.49
N GLU A 307 -78.68 -20.95 -58.12
CA GLU A 307 -79.00 -21.60 -56.85
C GLU A 307 -78.39 -22.99 -56.73
N LEU A 308 -78.37 -23.78 -57.81
CA LEU A 308 -77.68 -25.08 -57.83
C LEU A 308 -76.17 -24.91 -57.64
N ALA A 309 -75.55 -23.93 -58.31
CA ALA A 309 -74.12 -23.67 -58.18
C ALA A 309 -73.76 -23.21 -56.76
N LEU A 310 -74.59 -22.36 -56.14
CA LEU A 310 -74.41 -21.95 -54.74
C LEU A 310 -74.57 -23.13 -53.79
N TYR A 311 -75.63 -23.93 -53.95
CA TYR A 311 -75.87 -25.11 -53.11
C TYR A 311 -74.72 -26.11 -53.18
N VAL A 312 -74.28 -26.46 -54.39
CA VAL A 312 -73.15 -27.38 -54.58
C VAL A 312 -71.86 -26.79 -53.99
N ASN A 313 -71.61 -25.50 -54.19
CA ASN A 313 -70.44 -24.84 -53.61
C ASN A 313 -70.46 -24.85 -52.08
N ASP A 314 -71.60 -24.54 -51.45
CA ASP A 314 -71.71 -24.49 -50.00
C ASP A 314 -71.54 -25.87 -49.37
N VAL A 315 -72.22 -26.89 -49.92
CA VAL A 315 -72.12 -28.28 -49.42
C VAL A 315 -70.71 -28.83 -49.61
N LEU A 316 -70.10 -28.66 -50.80
CA LEU A 316 -68.73 -29.11 -51.04
C LEU A 316 -67.74 -28.41 -50.13
N THR A 317 -67.90 -27.10 -49.90
CA THR A 317 -66.99 -26.33 -49.04
C THR A 317 -67.08 -26.83 -47.60
N GLU A 318 -68.29 -27.04 -47.08
CA GLU A 318 -68.50 -27.53 -45.72
C GLU A 318 -67.95 -28.96 -45.53
N GLU A 319 -68.23 -29.87 -46.46
CA GLU A 319 -67.75 -31.25 -46.39
C GLU A 319 -66.23 -31.36 -46.54
N LEU A 320 -65.64 -30.63 -47.50
CA LEU A 320 -64.18 -30.58 -47.65
C LEU A 320 -63.52 -29.99 -46.41
N GLN A 321 -64.09 -28.92 -45.83
CA GLN A 321 -63.58 -28.32 -44.61
C GLN A 321 -63.62 -29.33 -43.45
N ASN A 322 -64.72 -30.05 -43.27
CA ASN A 322 -64.89 -31.04 -42.21
C ASN A 322 -63.92 -32.22 -42.37
N GLN A 323 -63.73 -32.73 -43.60
CA GLN A 323 -62.86 -33.88 -43.86
C GLN A 323 -61.37 -33.52 -43.82
N CYS A 324 -60.97 -32.37 -44.37
CA CYS A 324 -59.58 -31.96 -44.44
C CYS A 324 -59.04 -31.53 -43.07
N THR A 325 -59.84 -30.84 -42.25
CA THR A 325 -59.31 -30.19 -41.03
C THR A 325 -58.98 -31.16 -39.91
N GLY A 326 -59.83 -32.15 -39.60
CA GLY A 326 -59.65 -32.99 -38.41
C GLY A 326 -58.31 -33.74 -38.33
N ALA A 327 -57.92 -34.40 -39.43
CA ALA A 327 -56.65 -35.12 -39.50
C ALA A 327 -55.44 -34.18 -39.49
N LEU A 328 -55.54 -33.03 -40.17
CA LEU A 328 -54.47 -32.03 -40.23
C LEU A 328 -54.24 -31.33 -38.89
N ILE A 329 -55.30 -30.98 -38.15
CA ILE A 329 -55.18 -30.40 -36.79
C ILE A 329 -54.41 -31.35 -35.88
N THR A 330 -54.79 -32.63 -35.89
CA THR A 330 -54.15 -33.64 -35.04
C THR A 330 -52.66 -33.77 -35.37
N ARG A 331 -52.31 -33.79 -36.66
CA ARG A 331 -50.91 -33.86 -37.12
C ARG A 331 -50.09 -32.63 -36.74
N ILE A 332 -50.66 -31.43 -36.91
CA ILE A 332 -50.05 -30.16 -36.48
C ILE A 332 -49.78 -30.21 -34.97
N TRP A 333 -50.78 -30.59 -34.17
CA TRP A 333 -50.62 -30.69 -32.73
C TRP A 333 -49.53 -31.68 -32.31
N THR A 334 -49.43 -32.85 -32.96
CA THR A 334 -48.35 -33.81 -32.70
C THR A 334 -46.98 -33.22 -33.03
N LEU A 335 -46.84 -32.55 -34.18
CA LEU A 335 -45.56 -31.94 -34.58
C LEU A 335 -45.12 -30.88 -33.58
N GLU A 336 -46.04 -30.01 -33.15
CA GLU A 336 -45.72 -28.94 -32.22
C GLU A 336 -45.27 -29.50 -30.85
N ASN A 337 -45.88 -30.59 -30.36
CA ASN A 337 -45.44 -31.26 -29.12
C ASN A 337 -44.05 -31.91 -29.27
N SER A 338 -43.77 -32.51 -30.43
CA SER A 338 -42.43 -33.03 -30.73
C SER A 338 -41.39 -31.91 -30.77
N MET A 339 -41.72 -30.75 -31.33
CA MET A 339 -40.84 -29.57 -31.33
C MET A 339 -40.54 -29.09 -29.91
N LEU A 340 -41.57 -28.98 -29.05
CA LEU A 340 -41.37 -28.58 -27.66
C LEU A 340 -40.41 -29.53 -26.93
N THR A 341 -40.60 -30.83 -27.13
CA THR A 341 -39.74 -31.87 -26.53
C THR A 341 -38.28 -31.72 -26.97
N CYS A 342 -38.05 -31.38 -28.24
CA CYS A 342 -36.70 -31.15 -28.75
C CYS A 342 -36.08 -29.86 -28.22
N ILE A 343 -36.86 -28.77 -28.15
CA ILE A 343 -36.39 -27.49 -27.58
C ILE A 343 -36.00 -27.64 -26.10
N ARG A 344 -36.74 -28.44 -25.32
CA ARG A 344 -36.37 -28.78 -23.92
C ARG A 344 -35.00 -29.45 -23.80
N GLN A 345 -34.52 -30.15 -24.82
CA GLN A 345 -33.21 -30.82 -24.80
C GLN A 345 -32.04 -29.89 -25.19
N ILE A 346 -32.36 -28.74 -25.81
CA ILE A 346 -31.40 -27.72 -26.23
C ILE A 346 -31.21 -26.68 -25.13
N VAL A 347 -32.31 -26.28 -24.51
CA VAL A 347 -32.35 -25.23 -23.50
C VAL A 347 -31.96 -25.81 -22.14
N ASP A 348 -31.20 -25.05 -21.36
CA ASP A 348 -30.80 -25.39 -20.00
C ASP A 348 -32.03 -25.48 -19.06
N GLU A 349 -31.98 -26.36 -18.05
CA GLU A 349 -33.06 -26.54 -17.07
C GLU A 349 -33.49 -25.23 -16.40
N SER A 350 -32.56 -24.29 -16.22
CA SER A 350 -32.82 -22.95 -15.68
C SER A 350 -33.90 -22.16 -16.44
N HIS A 351 -34.10 -22.44 -17.73
CA HIS A 351 -35.09 -21.77 -18.57
C HIS A 351 -36.28 -22.68 -18.93
N ALA A 352 -36.33 -23.90 -18.40
CA ALA A 352 -37.41 -24.85 -18.67
C ALA A 352 -38.79 -24.30 -18.24
N LEU A 353 -38.83 -23.59 -17.11
CA LEU A 353 -40.06 -23.04 -16.55
C LEU A 353 -40.64 -21.88 -17.39
N GLU A 354 -39.79 -21.11 -18.07
CA GLU A 354 -40.24 -20.08 -19.01
C GLU A 354 -40.75 -20.70 -20.31
N LEU A 355 -40.06 -21.74 -20.81
CA LEU A 355 -40.49 -22.49 -21.99
C LEU A 355 -41.89 -23.11 -21.79
N GLU A 356 -42.15 -23.67 -20.60
CA GLU A 356 -43.47 -24.23 -20.26
C GLU A 356 -44.57 -23.19 -20.23
N LYS A 357 -44.30 -21.98 -19.71
CA LYS A 357 -45.28 -20.89 -19.75
C LYS A 357 -45.64 -20.50 -21.18
N ILE A 358 -44.63 -20.35 -22.06
CA ILE A 358 -44.86 -20.02 -23.47
C ILE A 358 -45.75 -21.08 -24.14
N TRP A 359 -45.50 -22.36 -23.85
CA TRP A 359 -46.30 -23.44 -24.39
C TRP A 359 -47.73 -23.47 -23.84
N LEU A 360 -47.91 -23.27 -22.53
CA LEU A 360 -49.22 -23.29 -21.87
C LEU A 360 -50.15 -22.18 -22.38
N TYR A 361 -49.61 -20.99 -22.64
CA TYR A 361 -50.39 -19.83 -23.09
C TYR A 361 -50.50 -19.71 -24.62
N LYS A 362 -50.04 -20.73 -25.36
CA LYS A 362 -50.13 -20.74 -26.81
C LYS A 362 -51.59 -20.87 -27.26
N LEU A 363 -52.00 -20.01 -28.20
CA LEU A 363 -53.30 -20.15 -28.86
C LEU A 363 -53.29 -21.39 -29.77
N PRO A 364 -54.33 -22.24 -29.72
CA PRO A 364 -54.43 -23.39 -30.62
C PRO A 364 -54.49 -22.94 -32.08
N PHE A 365 -53.89 -23.74 -32.97
CA PHE A 365 -53.92 -23.48 -34.40
C PHE A 365 -55.37 -23.46 -34.91
N LYS A 366 -55.69 -22.48 -35.74
CA LYS A 366 -56.98 -22.35 -36.41
C LYS A 366 -56.73 -22.16 -37.91
N PHE A 367 -57.44 -22.94 -38.72
CA PHE A 367 -57.60 -22.61 -40.14
C PHE A 367 -58.43 -21.34 -40.22
N VAL A 368 -57.85 -20.27 -40.76
CA VAL A 368 -58.52 -18.96 -40.94
C VAL A 368 -59.19 -18.92 -42.30
#